data_AF-A0A9B2JX51-F1
#
_entry.id   AF-A0A9B2JX51-F1
#
_cell.length_a   1.000
_cell.length_b   1.000
_cell.length_c   1.000
_cell.angle_alpha   90.00
_cell.angle_beta   90.00
_cell.angle_gamma   90.00
#
_symmetry.space_group_name_H-M   'P 1'
#
loop_
_entity.id
_entity.type
_entity.pdbx_description
1 polymer ?
#
loop_
_entity_poly.entity_id
_entity_poly.type
_entity_poly.pdbx_seq_one_letter_code
_entity_poly.pdbx_strand_id
1 'polypeptide(L)'
;MNHTTTYTDPRLAFATECRESSQPIRQRFDSTSTALSVLHGRDLRGKIAIVTGANTGIGFETARSLALHGCKVILACRDLEKGAEAVRRIQSEKEGVMCETLHLDLSSLCSVNKAADEFQQKYRTLNILILNAGVFAIPYELTQDGFETTFQVNHLSQFYFTLLLKGPLQNCHNSRVVIVTSESHRFANLKKVEDFHRLTLSPPPYKYWFMESYNNSKLCNILFAQELAKRWPFVNVFCCHPGNMVSSSLCRYSWIFRLTFALARPFAKSLQQAASTSVYCASAPELEGITGCYFSNCYRCDPSKTALNPQLAERLWFVSEKMFTSCMKNKKLREKFQLK
;
A
#
# COMPACT_ATOMS: atom_id res chain seq x y z
N MET A 1 28.30 -4.23 51.07
CA MET A 1 27.43 -3.34 50.28
C MET A 1 26.81 -4.16 49.15
N ASN A 2 25.48 -4.19 49.14
CA ASN A 2 24.53 -4.80 48.21
C ASN A 2 24.61 -6.31 47.93
N HIS A 3 24.09 -7.07 48.91
CA HIS A 3 23.39 -8.33 48.70
C HIS A 3 21.96 -8.05 48.21
N THR A 4 21.68 -8.28 46.93
CA THR A 4 20.31 -8.41 46.43
C THR A 4 20.20 -9.73 45.68
N THR A 5 19.75 -10.77 46.39
CA THR A 5 19.33 -12.04 45.81
C THR A 5 17.88 -11.92 45.37
N THR A 6 17.64 -11.85 44.06
CA THR A 6 16.29 -11.90 43.50
C THR A 6 15.80 -13.34 43.50
N TYR A 7 14.83 -13.65 44.35
CA TYR A 7 14.07 -14.91 44.33
C TYR A 7 13.01 -14.84 43.22
N THR A 8 13.42 -15.02 41.98
CA THR A 8 12.48 -15.36 40.89
C THR A 8 12.73 -16.80 40.50
N ASP A 9 11.72 -17.65 40.71
CA ASP A 9 11.70 -19.03 40.22
C ASP A 9 12.04 -19.03 38.72
N PRO A 10 13.08 -19.72 38.25
CA PRO A 10 13.41 -19.78 36.84
C PRO A 10 12.28 -20.39 35.98
N ARG A 11 11.25 -21.00 36.57
CA ARG A 11 10.02 -21.43 35.89
C ARG A 11 9.00 -20.31 35.64
N LEU A 12 9.13 -19.15 36.30
CA LEU A 12 8.28 -17.96 36.11
C LEU A 12 8.83 -16.99 35.07
N ALA A 13 10.03 -17.25 34.52
CA ALA A 13 10.50 -16.54 33.36
C ALA A 13 9.64 -16.96 32.16
N PHE A 14 8.62 -16.17 31.84
CA PHE A 14 7.96 -16.26 30.54
C PHE A 14 9.04 -16.00 29.50
N ALA A 15 9.50 -17.07 28.85
CA ALA A 15 10.21 -16.94 27.61
C ALA A 15 9.28 -16.15 26.69
N THR A 16 9.64 -14.92 26.36
CA THR A 16 9.07 -14.25 25.19
C THR A 16 9.62 -15.02 24.00
N GLU A 17 9.04 -16.19 23.72
CA GLU A 17 9.27 -16.91 22.50
C GLU A 17 8.91 -15.94 21.38
N CYS A 18 9.93 -15.47 20.67
CA CYS A 18 9.73 -14.89 19.37
C CYS A 18 9.06 -16.02 18.57
N ARG A 19 7.74 -15.95 18.40
CA ARG A 19 7.02 -16.90 17.56
C ARG A 19 7.58 -16.78 16.15
N GLU A 20 8.56 -17.61 15.81
CA GLU A 20 8.75 -18.02 14.43
C GLU A 20 7.41 -18.62 14.03
N SER A 21 6.61 -17.89 13.25
CA SER A 21 5.26 -18.28 12.87
C SER A 21 5.32 -19.50 11.93
N SER A 22 5.57 -20.68 12.49
CA SER A 22 5.57 -21.96 11.80
C SER A 22 4.20 -22.64 11.84
N GLN A 23 3.21 -22.05 12.54
CA GLN A 23 1.83 -22.53 12.42
C GLN A 23 1.27 -22.15 11.04
N PRO A 24 0.82 -23.12 10.24
CA PRO A 24 0.25 -22.82 8.93
C PRO A 24 -1.00 -21.97 9.12
N ILE A 25 -1.00 -20.77 8.53
CA ILE A 25 -2.20 -19.95 8.41
C ILE A 25 -3.24 -20.83 7.71
N ARG A 26 -4.29 -21.26 8.44
CA ARG A 26 -5.31 -22.14 7.89
C ARG A 26 -5.99 -21.43 6.72
N GLN A 27 -5.82 -21.96 5.51
CA GLN A 27 -6.39 -21.37 4.31
C GLN A 27 -7.92 -21.45 4.35
N ARG A 28 -8.57 -20.32 4.60
CA ARG A 28 -10.04 -20.20 4.65
C ARG A 28 -10.63 -19.66 3.35
N PHE A 29 -9.82 -18.96 2.56
CA PHE A 29 -10.23 -18.25 1.36
C PHE A 29 -9.38 -18.67 0.16
N ASP A 30 -9.90 -18.41 -1.03
CA ASP A 30 -9.31 -18.81 -2.30
C ASP A 30 -9.44 -17.70 -3.36
N SER A 31 -9.13 -18.03 -4.61
CA SER A 31 -9.18 -17.09 -5.73
C SER A 31 -10.59 -16.58 -6.05
N THR A 32 -11.63 -17.29 -5.64
CA THR A 32 -13.04 -16.97 -5.92
C THR A 32 -13.71 -16.15 -4.81
N SER A 33 -13.07 -16.10 -3.64
CA SER A 33 -13.54 -15.36 -2.47
C SER A 33 -13.64 -13.86 -2.75
N THR A 34 -14.74 -13.25 -2.30
CA THR A 34 -15.00 -11.79 -2.42
C THR A 34 -14.59 -11.04 -1.16
N ALA A 35 -14.33 -9.75 -1.27
CA ALA A 35 -14.04 -8.90 -0.11
C ALA A 35 -15.16 -8.92 0.94
N LEU A 36 -16.43 -8.94 0.51
CA LEU A 36 -17.56 -9.10 1.42
C LEU A 36 -17.56 -10.47 2.13
N SER A 37 -17.22 -11.56 1.42
CA SER A 37 -17.13 -12.89 2.06
C SER A 37 -16.00 -12.96 3.10
N VAL A 38 -14.88 -12.29 2.85
CA VAL A 38 -13.75 -12.19 3.80
C VAL A 38 -14.16 -11.47 5.09
N LEU A 39 -15.02 -10.46 4.97
CA LEU A 39 -15.52 -9.68 6.11
C LEU A 39 -16.79 -10.26 6.75
N HIS A 40 -17.33 -11.37 6.24
CA HIS A 40 -18.55 -11.95 6.79
C HIS A 40 -18.41 -12.25 8.29
N GLY A 41 -19.33 -11.70 9.09
CA GLY A 41 -19.31 -11.81 10.55
C GLY A 41 -18.22 -10.97 11.24
N ARG A 42 -17.59 -10.01 10.54
CA ARG A 42 -16.62 -9.07 11.12
C ARG A 42 -17.28 -7.73 11.40
N ASP A 43 -16.86 -7.13 12.51
CA ASP A 43 -17.22 -5.78 12.90
C ASP A 43 -15.95 -4.93 12.99
N LEU A 44 -15.92 -3.84 12.23
CA LEU A 44 -14.80 -2.90 12.15
C LEU A 44 -15.13 -1.55 12.76
N ARG A 45 -16.23 -1.43 13.54
CA ARG A 45 -16.55 -0.21 14.29
C ARG A 45 -15.37 0.24 15.16
N GLY A 46 -15.19 1.55 15.24
CA GLY A 46 -14.08 2.17 15.96
C GLY A 46 -12.74 2.14 15.23
N LYS A 47 -12.62 1.45 14.08
CA LYS A 47 -11.41 1.46 13.25
C LYS A 47 -11.48 2.54 12.18
N ILE A 48 -10.33 3.19 11.95
CA ILE A 48 -10.14 4.18 10.89
C ILE A 48 -9.23 3.58 9.82
N ALA A 49 -9.65 3.69 8.55
CA ALA A 49 -8.89 3.23 7.40
C ALA A 49 -8.67 4.34 6.37
N ILE A 50 -7.48 4.42 5.79
CA ILE A 50 -7.22 5.20 4.57
C ILE A 50 -7.03 4.22 3.41
N VAL A 51 -7.72 4.46 2.29
CA VAL A 51 -7.51 3.71 1.04
C VAL A 51 -7.13 4.69 -0.06
N THR A 52 -5.93 4.52 -0.63
CA THR A 52 -5.48 5.38 -1.75
C THR A 52 -6.06 4.91 -3.08
N GLY A 53 -6.51 5.85 -3.91
CA GLY A 53 -7.11 5.53 -5.22
C GLY A 53 -8.47 4.83 -5.08
N ALA A 54 -9.28 5.25 -4.10
CA ALA A 54 -10.50 4.57 -3.70
C ALA A 54 -11.77 5.03 -4.44
N ASN A 55 -11.65 5.91 -5.45
CA ASN A 55 -12.82 6.37 -6.21
C ASN A 55 -13.31 5.36 -7.27
N THR A 56 -12.46 4.40 -7.70
CA THR A 56 -12.82 3.40 -8.72
C THR A 56 -12.13 2.06 -8.47
N GLY A 57 -12.58 1.01 -9.18
CA GLY A 57 -11.88 -0.27 -9.27
C GLY A 57 -11.71 -0.99 -7.93
N ILE A 58 -10.55 -1.61 -7.75
CA ILE A 58 -10.21 -2.41 -6.55
C ILE A 58 -10.22 -1.53 -5.29
N GLY A 59 -9.73 -0.30 -5.39
CA GLY A 59 -9.70 0.64 -4.26
C GLY A 59 -11.10 0.99 -3.77
N PHE A 60 -12.03 1.24 -4.70
CA PHE A 60 -13.44 1.48 -4.37
C PHE A 60 -14.08 0.28 -3.68
N GLU A 61 -13.93 -0.93 -4.24
CA GLU A 61 -14.52 -2.12 -3.61
C GLU A 61 -13.89 -2.45 -2.25
N THR A 62 -12.59 -2.17 -2.08
CA THR A 62 -11.90 -2.29 -0.79
C THR A 62 -12.50 -1.32 0.23
N ALA A 63 -12.61 -0.04 -0.12
CA ALA A 63 -13.17 1.00 0.74
C ALA A 63 -14.63 0.71 1.09
N ARG A 64 -15.45 0.39 0.08
CA ARG A 64 -16.85 0.00 0.23
C ARG A 64 -17.00 -1.19 1.19
N SER A 65 -16.23 -2.25 1.00
CA SER A 65 -16.34 -3.46 1.83
C SER A 65 -16.01 -3.18 3.29
N LEU A 66 -14.94 -2.42 3.57
CA LEU A 66 -14.59 -2.01 4.94
C LEU A 66 -15.68 -1.14 5.57
N ALA A 67 -16.20 -0.18 4.81
CA ALA A 67 -17.20 0.77 5.27
C ALA A 67 -18.54 0.11 5.63
N LEU A 68 -19.00 -0.83 4.80
CA LEU A 68 -20.22 -1.62 5.05
C LEU A 68 -20.13 -2.47 6.34
N HIS A 69 -18.91 -2.79 6.79
CA HIS A 69 -18.63 -3.50 8.04
C HIS A 69 -18.29 -2.55 9.21
N GLY A 70 -18.66 -1.27 9.11
CA GLY A 70 -18.61 -0.32 10.22
C GLY A 70 -17.28 0.44 10.38
N CYS A 71 -16.30 0.20 9.50
CA CYS A 71 -15.06 0.97 9.50
C CYS A 71 -15.32 2.42 9.05
N LYS A 72 -14.67 3.39 9.68
CA LYS A 72 -14.58 4.75 9.13
C LYS A 72 -13.52 4.75 8.02
N VAL A 73 -13.93 5.01 6.79
CA VAL A 73 -13.04 4.94 5.63
C VAL A 73 -12.81 6.32 5.02
N ILE A 74 -11.54 6.73 4.96
CA ILE A 74 -11.08 7.90 4.23
C ILE A 74 -10.65 7.46 2.83
N LEU A 75 -11.41 7.90 1.82
CA LEU A 75 -11.11 7.69 0.41
C LEU A 75 -10.11 8.75 -0.05
N ALA A 76 -8.82 8.40 -0.06
CA ALA A 76 -7.77 9.30 -0.50
C ALA A 76 -7.68 9.30 -2.04
N CYS A 77 -8.11 10.39 -2.66
CA CYS A 77 -8.33 10.50 -4.10
C CYS A 77 -7.73 11.79 -4.65
N ARG A 78 -7.22 11.72 -5.89
CA ARG A 78 -6.75 12.91 -6.63
C ARG A 78 -7.89 13.84 -7.05
N ASP A 79 -9.01 13.24 -7.47
CA ASP A 79 -10.20 13.95 -7.96
C ASP A 79 -11.26 13.91 -6.85
N LEU A 80 -11.45 15.05 -6.17
CA LEU A 80 -12.35 15.15 -5.02
C LEU A 80 -13.82 14.97 -5.41
N GLU A 81 -14.22 15.39 -6.61
CA GLU A 81 -15.60 15.25 -7.07
C GLU A 81 -15.95 13.77 -7.27
N LYS A 82 -15.07 13.02 -7.95
CA LYS A 82 -15.22 11.56 -8.07
C LYS A 82 -15.10 10.84 -6.74
N GLY A 83 -14.26 11.36 -5.83
CA GLY A 83 -14.20 10.87 -4.46
C GLY A 83 -15.55 11.04 -3.74
N ALA A 84 -16.16 12.21 -3.83
CA ALA A 84 -17.44 12.51 -3.20
C ALA A 84 -18.59 11.69 -3.80
N GLU A 85 -18.56 11.47 -5.13
CA GLU A 85 -19.50 10.56 -5.79
C GLU A 85 -19.34 9.11 -5.27
N ALA A 86 -18.11 8.62 -5.14
CA ALA A 86 -17.84 7.30 -4.57
C ALA A 86 -18.35 7.19 -3.11
N VAL A 87 -18.14 8.22 -2.29
CA VAL A 87 -18.69 8.27 -0.91
C VAL A 87 -20.21 8.17 -0.92
N ARG A 88 -20.91 8.97 -1.75
CA ARG A 88 -22.37 8.93 -1.87
C ARG A 88 -22.88 7.56 -2.30
N ARG A 89 -22.20 6.91 -3.25
CA ARG A 89 -22.53 5.55 -3.69
C ARG A 89 -22.48 4.57 -2.52
N ILE A 90 -21.41 4.57 -1.74
CA ILE A 90 -21.28 3.68 -0.57
C ILE A 90 -22.36 3.98 0.48
N GLN A 91 -22.62 5.26 0.78
CA GLN A 91 -23.63 5.67 1.76
C GLN A 91 -25.06 5.29 1.36
N SER A 92 -25.35 5.24 0.05
CA SER A 92 -26.67 4.81 -0.44
C SER A 92 -26.97 3.31 -0.22
N GLU A 93 -25.96 2.49 0.05
CA GLU A 93 -26.13 1.05 0.23
C GLU A 93 -26.43 0.62 1.65
N LYS A 94 -26.04 1.43 2.65
CA LYS A 94 -26.27 1.15 4.06
C LYS A 94 -26.23 2.44 4.88
N GLU A 95 -27.27 2.64 5.67
CA GLU A 95 -27.34 3.77 6.60
C GLU A 95 -26.25 3.71 7.67
N GLY A 96 -25.78 4.88 8.12
CA GLY A 96 -24.76 4.99 9.17
C GLY A 96 -23.33 4.65 8.72
N VAL A 97 -23.09 4.43 7.43
CA VAL A 97 -21.73 4.24 6.91
C VAL A 97 -20.91 5.53 7.01
N MET A 98 -19.73 5.42 7.62
CA MET A 98 -18.80 6.53 7.82
C MET A 98 -17.75 6.55 6.71
N CYS A 99 -17.94 7.43 5.72
CA CYS A 99 -16.99 7.64 4.64
C CYS A 99 -16.72 9.14 4.45
N GLU A 100 -15.47 9.47 4.15
CA GLU A 100 -15.06 10.82 3.81
C GLU A 100 -13.96 10.80 2.74
N THR A 101 -13.74 11.94 2.09
CA THR A 101 -12.68 12.11 1.10
C THR A 101 -11.48 12.79 1.72
N LEU A 102 -10.30 12.47 1.19
CA LEU A 102 -9.06 13.19 1.45
C LEU A 102 -8.41 13.49 0.10
N HIS A 103 -8.05 14.75 -0.16
CA HIS A 103 -7.37 15.10 -1.39
C HIS A 103 -5.93 14.59 -1.35
N LEU A 104 -5.60 13.63 -2.22
CA LEU A 104 -4.27 13.05 -2.33
C LEU A 104 -3.88 12.91 -3.80
N ASP A 105 -3.07 13.83 -4.30
CA ASP A 105 -2.38 13.67 -5.56
C ASP A 105 -0.98 13.07 -5.38
N LEU A 106 -0.84 11.79 -5.75
CA LEU A 106 0.45 11.09 -5.69
C LEU A 106 1.45 11.56 -6.75
N SER A 107 1.06 12.38 -7.74
CA SER A 107 2.04 13.08 -8.61
C SER A 107 2.62 14.35 -7.98
N SER A 108 2.34 14.62 -6.70
CA SER A 108 2.77 15.82 -5.99
C SER A 108 3.20 15.51 -4.55
N LEU A 109 4.50 15.57 -4.25
CA LEU A 109 5.01 15.41 -2.87
C LEU A 109 4.46 16.49 -1.91
N CYS A 110 4.16 17.69 -2.43
CA CYS A 110 3.49 18.73 -1.66
C CYS A 110 2.05 18.33 -1.31
N SER A 111 1.31 17.74 -2.25
CA SER A 111 -0.04 17.23 -1.98
C SER A 111 0.00 16.09 -0.97
N VAL A 112 1.00 15.21 -1.06
CA VAL A 112 1.20 14.11 -0.10
C VAL A 112 1.40 14.66 1.32
N ASN A 113 2.23 15.69 1.47
CA ASN A 113 2.47 16.34 2.76
C ASN A 113 1.20 16.99 3.32
N LYS A 114 0.49 17.78 2.51
CA LYS A 114 -0.78 18.41 2.91
C LYS A 114 -1.84 17.38 3.32
N ALA A 115 -1.98 16.29 2.58
CA ALA A 115 -2.94 15.22 2.89
C ALA A 115 -2.63 14.55 4.24
N ALA A 116 -1.35 14.29 4.52
CA ALA A 116 -0.95 13.72 5.81
C ALA A 116 -1.17 14.70 6.96
N ASP A 117 -0.92 15.99 6.76
CA ASP A 117 -1.17 17.03 7.76
C ASP A 117 -2.67 17.19 8.04
N GLU A 118 -3.50 17.24 7.00
CA GLU A 118 -4.96 17.30 7.11
C GLU A 118 -5.52 16.11 7.89
N PHE A 119 -5.04 14.90 7.59
CA PHE A 119 -5.43 13.71 8.35
C PHE A 119 -5.02 13.82 9.82
N GLN A 120 -3.78 14.22 10.11
CA GLN A 120 -3.24 14.30 11.47
C GLN A 120 -3.88 15.42 12.32
N GLN A 121 -4.40 16.47 11.69
CA GLN A 121 -5.18 17.51 12.39
C GLN A 121 -6.51 16.96 12.90
N LYS A 122 -7.12 16.01 12.18
CA LYS A 122 -8.43 15.45 12.50
C LYS A 122 -8.37 14.14 13.29
N TYR A 123 -7.34 13.33 13.08
CA TYR A 123 -7.23 11.99 13.65
C TYR A 123 -5.86 11.77 14.28
N ARG A 124 -5.88 11.20 15.49
CA ARG A 124 -4.66 10.82 16.23
C ARG A 124 -4.23 9.37 15.97
N THR A 125 -5.10 8.58 15.36
CA THR A 125 -4.97 7.13 15.21
C THR A 125 -5.33 6.70 13.79
N LEU A 126 -4.61 5.71 13.27
CA LEU A 126 -4.89 5.07 11.98
C LEU A 126 -4.72 3.56 12.12
N ASN A 127 -5.81 2.80 11.98
CA ASN A 127 -5.76 1.35 12.14
C ASN A 127 -5.33 0.65 10.85
N ILE A 128 -5.74 1.17 9.69
CA ILE A 128 -5.54 0.49 8.40
C ILE A 128 -5.11 1.52 7.36
N LEU A 129 -3.95 1.31 6.74
CA LEU A 129 -3.49 2.08 5.58
C LEU A 129 -3.36 1.15 4.39
N ILE A 130 -4.15 1.38 3.33
CA ILE A 130 -4.11 0.58 2.11
C ILE A 130 -3.54 1.42 0.97
N LEU A 131 -2.30 1.11 0.59
CA LEU A 131 -1.60 1.73 -0.54
C LEU A 131 -2.02 1.01 -1.82
N ASN A 132 -3.21 1.34 -2.32
CA ASN A 132 -3.82 0.72 -3.49
C ASN A 132 -3.55 1.50 -4.79
N ALA A 133 -3.49 2.83 -4.73
CA ALA A 133 -3.37 3.66 -5.92
C ALA A 133 -2.14 3.30 -6.77
N GLY A 134 -2.33 3.28 -8.08
CA GLY A 134 -1.26 3.13 -9.05
C GLY A 134 -1.69 3.48 -10.47
N VAL A 135 -0.69 3.67 -11.33
CA VAL A 135 -0.82 3.91 -12.76
C VAL A 135 -0.02 2.86 -13.54
N PHE A 136 -0.47 2.58 -14.76
CA PHE A 136 0.11 1.58 -15.65
C PHE A 136 -0.09 2.00 -17.11
N ALA A 137 0.84 1.63 -17.98
CA ALA A 137 0.78 1.84 -19.43
C ALA A 137 0.46 3.30 -19.83
N ILE A 138 1.01 4.26 -19.09
CA ILE A 138 0.90 5.69 -19.41
C ILE A 138 2.05 6.11 -20.34
N PRO A 139 1.88 7.16 -21.16
CA PRO A 139 3.00 7.80 -21.84
C PRO A 139 4.06 8.30 -20.86
N TYR A 140 5.29 8.46 -21.35
CA TYR A 140 6.35 9.07 -20.56
C TYR A 140 5.97 10.51 -20.19
N GLU A 141 5.93 10.78 -18.89
CA GLU A 141 5.74 12.11 -18.34
C GLU A 141 6.57 12.25 -17.06
N LEU A 142 7.00 13.48 -16.79
CA LEU A 142 7.55 13.85 -15.49
C LEU A 142 6.45 14.51 -14.67
N THR A 143 6.40 14.17 -13.39
CA THR A 143 5.61 14.91 -12.42
C THR A 143 6.19 16.31 -12.21
N GLN A 144 5.43 17.16 -11.51
CA GLN A 144 5.92 18.46 -11.05
C GLN A 144 7.09 18.38 -10.03
N ASP A 145 7.39 17.19 -9.51
CA ASP A 145 8.54 16.95 -8.65
C ASP A 145 9.79 16.49 -9.44
N GLY A 146 9.66 16.33 -10.76
CA GLY A 146 10.76 15.96 -11.65
C GLY A 146 11.12 14.48 -11.61
N PHE A 147 10.15 13.61 -11.32
CA PHE A 147 10.30 12.15 -11.36
C PHE A 147 9.35 11.55 -12.40
N GLU A 148 9.72 10.41 -12.97
CA GLU A 148 8.85 9.63 -13.87
C GLU A 148 7.57 9.25 -13.13
N THR A 149 6.43 9.49 -13.78
CA THR A 149 5.10 9.44 -13.17
C THR A 149 4.77 8.08 -12.56
N THR A 150 5.08 6.97 -13.22
CA THR A 150 4.81 5.60 -12.73
C THR A 150 5.58 5.32 -11.45
N PHE A 151 6.88 5.57 -11.43
CA PHE A 151 7.71 5.41 -10.25
C PHE A 151 7.23 6.28 -9.09
N GLN A 152 6.95 7.56 -9.34
CA GLN A 152 6.52 8.45 -8.27
C GLN A 152 5.17 8.05 -7.69
N VAL A 153 4.17 7.84 -8.53
CA VAL A 153 2.80 7.54 -8.08
C VAL A 153 2.74 6.18 -7.40
N ASN A 154 3.35 5.15 -7.98
CA ASN A 154 3.21 3.78 -7.49
C ASN A 154 4.06 3.50 -6.25
N HIS A 155 5.21 4.16 -6.11
CA HIS A 155 6.19 3.90 -5.06
C HIS A 155 6.55 5.16 -4.25
N LEU A 156 7.21 6.16 -4.83
CA LEU A 156 7.86 7.24 -4.05
C LEU A 156 6.88 8.03 -3.17
N SER A 157 5.72 8.40 -3.72
CA SER A 157 4.71 9.16 -3.00
C SER A 157 3.98 8.31 -1.96
N GLN A 158 3.74 7.03 -2.23
CA GLN A 158 3.14 6.08 -1.28
C GLN A 158 4.10 5.80 -0.11
N PHE A 159 5.39 5.65 -0.41
CA PHE A 159 6.48 5.57 0.56
C PHE A 159 6.48 6.79 1.47
N TYR A 160 6.55 7.99 0.89
CA TYR A 160 6.56 9.24 1.64
C TYR A 160 5.30 9.43 2.48
N PHE A 161 4.11 9.17 1.92
CA PHE A 161 2.84 9.26 2.63
C PHE A 161 2.79 8.34 3.85
N THR A 162 3.28 7.11 3.70
CA THR A 162 3.35 6.15 4.80
C THR A 162 4.23 6.68 5.93
N LEU A 163 5.43 7.20 5.61
CA LEU A 163 6.35 7.76 6.61
C LEU A 163 5.75 8.94 7.37
N LEU A 164 5.00 9.82 6.70
CA LEU A 164 4.32 10.94 7.36
C LEU A 164 3.22 10.48 8.33
N LEU A 165 2.57 9.35 8.04
CA LEU A 165 1.51 8.76 8.88
C LEU A 165 2.04 7.84 9.99
N LYS A 166 3.36 7.81 10.21
CA LYS A 166 4.00 6.97 11.24
C LYS A 166 3.38 7.16 12.62
N GLY A 167 3.19 8.39 13.07
CA GLY A 167 2.63 8.71 14.39
C GLY A 167 1.24 8.08 14.60
N PRO A 168 0.23 8.42 13.76
CA PRO A 168 -1.09 7.80 13.85
C PRO A 168 -1.11 6.28 13.76
N LEU A 169 -0.26 5.68 12.92
CA LEU A 169 -0.14 4.21 12.82
C LEU A 169 0.41 3.60 14.11
N GLN A 170 1.42 4.20 14.73
CA GLN A 170 2.05 3.70 15.96
C GLN A 170 1.17 3.93 17.20
N ASN A 171 0.25 4.89 17.16
CA ASN A 171 -0.71 5.12 18.25
C ASN A 171 -1.82 4.06 18.34
N CYS A 172 -1.89 3.13 17.38
CA CYS A 172 -2.84 2.04 17.36
C CYS A 172 -2.16 0.71 17.69
N HIS A 173 -2.77 -0.06 18.59
CA HIS A 173 -2.44 -1.47 18.72
C HIS A 173 -2.86 -2.22 17.45
N ASN A 174 -1.98 -3.07 16.92
CA ASN A 174 -2.22 -3.87 15.72
C ASN A 174 -2.62 -3.07 14.46
N SER A 175 -2.05 -1.88 14.26
CA SER A 175 -2.23 -1.16 12.99
C SER A 175 -1.66 -1.96 11.82
N ARG A 176 -2.24 -1.75 10.64
CA ARG A 176 -1.91 -2.52 9.43
C ARG A 176 -1.61 -1.61 8.27
N VAL A 177 -0.50 -1.87 7.58
CA VAL A 177 -0.16 -1.26 6.30
C VAL A 177 -0.22 -2.33 5.23
N VAL A 178 -1.13 -2.19 4.27
CA VAL A 178 -1.33 -3.12 3.15
C VAL A 178 -0.88 -2.45 1.86
N ILE A 179 0.12 -3.04 1.21
CA ILE A 179 0.74 -2.48 0.02
C ILE A 179 0.36 -3.33 -1.19
N VAL A 180 -0.40 -2.74 -2.11
CA VAL A 180 -0.89 -3.45 -3.30
C VAL A 180 0.20 -3.50 -4.37
N THR A 181 0.59 -4.73 -4.70
CA THR A 181 1.59 -5.05 -5.72
C THR A 181 0.98 -5.82 -6.89
N SER A 182 1.78 -6.52 -7.68
CA SER A 182 1.39 -7.32 -8.84
C SER A 182 2.37 -8.46 -9.05
N GLU A 183 1.97 -9.57 -9.68
CA GLU A 183 2.90 -10.61 -10.19
C GLU A 183 3.96 -10.05 -11.14
N SER A 184 3.72 -8.86 -11.71
CA SER A 184 4.68 -8.17 -12.57
C SER A 184 6.03 -7.86 -11.89
N HIS A 185 6.08 -7.82 -10.55
CA HIS A 185 7.33 -7.64 -9.80
C HIS A 185 8.38 -8.73 -10.10
N ARG A 186 7.95 -9.92 -10.53
CA ARG A 186 8.85 -11.03 -10.89
C ARG A 186 9.66 -10.76 -12.16
N PHE A 187 9.20 -9.83 -12.99
CA PHE A 187 9.83 -9.43 -14.25
C PHE A 187 10.54 -8.07 -14.15
N ALA A 188 10.88 -7.63 -12.95
CA ALA A 188 11.65 -6.41 -12.72
C ALA A 188 13.13 -6.62 -13.07
N ASN A 189 13.77 -5.56 -13.58
CA ASN A 189 15.17 -5.59 -14.02
C ASN A 189 16.16 -5.14 -12.93
N LEU A 190 15.67 -4.63 -11.79
CA LEU A 190 16.50 -4.24 -10.65
C LEU A 190 16.99 -5.49 -9.90
N LYS A 191 18.26 -5.87 -10.06
CA LYS A 191 18.81 -7.11 -9.49
C LYS A 191 19.95 -6.85 -8.51
N LYS A 192 20.62 -5.70 -8.61
CA LYS A 192 21.79 -5.36 -7.82
C LYS A 192 21.59 -4.03 -7.09
N VAL A 193 22.40 -3.79 -6.06
CA VAL A 193 22.34 -2.56 -5.24
C VAL A 193 22.59 -1.32 -6.09
N GLU A 194 23.45 -1.42 -7.09
CA GLU A 194 23.83 -0.32 -7.98
C GLU A 194 22.66 0.14 -8.86
N ASP A 195 21.70 -0.75 -9.15
CA ASP A 195 20.53 -0.43 -9.97
C ASP A 195 19.60 0.57 -9.25
N PHE A 196 19.69 0.67 -7.93
CA PHE A 196 18.87 1.57 -7.12
C PHE A 196 19.51 2.96 -7.07
N HIS A 197 19.26 3.73 -8.12
CA HIS A 197 19.57 5.15 -8.20
C HIS A 197 18.52 5.91 -9.03
N ARG A 198 18.51 7.24 -8.92
CA ARG A 198 17.49 8.10 -9.57
C ARG A 198 17.28 7.81 -11.05
N LEU A 199 18.35 7.67 -11.84
CA LEU A 199 18.25 7.49 -13.29
C LEU A 199 17.70 6.12 -13.74
N THR A 200 17.64 5.12 -12.86
CA THR A 200 17.06 3.80 -13.17
C THR A 200 15.64 3.72 -12.63
N LEU A 201 15.43 4.22 -11.41
CA LEU A 201 14.10 4.27 -10.80
C LEU A 201 13.17 5.27 -11.50
N SER A 202 13.70 6.40 -11.94
CA SER A 202 13.01 7.45 -12.70
C SER A 202 13.79 7.69 -14.00
N PRO A 203 13.64 6.81 -15.00
CA PRO A 203 14.44 6.84 -16.22
C PRO A 203 14.15 8.07 -17.09
N PRO A 204 15.12 8.51 -17.90
CA PRO A 204 14.89 9.53 -18.92
C PRO A 204 14.04 8.99 -20.08
N PRO A 205 13.48 9.86 -20.95
CA PRO A 205 12.52 9.45 -21.98
C PRO A 205 13.06 8.37 -22.93
N TYR A 206 14.34 8.46 -23.31
CA TYR A 206 14.97 7.54 -24.27
C TYR A 206 15.24 6.13 -23.72
N LYS A 207 15.13 5.93 -22.40
CA LYS A 207 15.19 4.60 -21.75
C LYS A 207 13.84 4.17 -21.19
N TYR A 208 12.80 4.97 -21.38
CA TYR A 208 11.50 4.68 -20.79
C TYR A 208 10.81 3.56 -21.54
N TRP A 209 10.39 2.54 -20.79
CA TRP A 209 9.44 1.55 -21.25
C TRP A 209 8.41 1.28 -20.16
N PHE A 210 7.13 1.52 -20.49
CA PHE A 210 6.05 1.53 -19.51
C PHE A 210 5.91 0.22 -18.72
N MET A 211 6.17 -0.94 -19.35
CA MET A 211 6.13 -2.24 -18.67
C MET A 211 7.24 -2.36 -17.65
N GLU A 212 8.48 -2.01 -18.01
CA GLU A 212 9.62 -2.08 -17.10
C GLU A 212 9.48 -1.10 -15.93
N SER A 213 9.09 0.15 -16.18
CA SER A 213 8.78 1.11 -15.11
C SER A 213 7.72 0.56 -14.15
N TYR A 214 6.68 -0.07 -14.68
CA TYR A 214 5.65 -0.69 -13.85
C TYR A 214 6.19 -1.89 -13.05
N ASN A 215 6.87 -2.84 -13.68
CA ASN A 215 7.47 -4.02 -13.02
C ASN A 215 8.43 -3.59 -11.90
N ASN A 216 9.32 -2.63 -12.20
CA ASN A 216 10.26 -2.08 -11.23
C ASN A 216 9.52 -1.39 -10.07
N SER A 217 8.46 -0.62 -10.34
CA SER A 217 7.64 0.01 -9.28
C SER A 217 7.00 -1.03 -8.36
N LYS A 218 6.54 -2.18 -8.89
CA LYS A 218 5.90 -3.23 -8.10
C LYS A 218 6.90 -4.07 -7.30
N LEU A 219 8.13 -4.23 -7.80
CA LEU A 219 9.24 -4.74 -6.99
C LEU A 219 9.60 -3.78 -5.85
N CYS A 220 9.66 -2.47 -6.14
CA CYS A 220 9.95 -1.44 -5.12
C CYS A 220 8.92 -1.49 -3.98
N ASN A 221 7.63 -1.69 -4.28
CA ASN A 221 6.59 -1.83 -3.27
C ASN A 221 6.81 -3.02 -2.32
N ILE A 222 7.31 -4.15 -2.81
CA ILE A 222 7.58 -5.32 -1.97
C ILE A 222 8.83 -5.08 -1.12
N LEU A 223 9.91 -4.59 -1.72
CA LEU A 223 11.14 -4.22 -1.00
C LEU A 223 10.84 -3.19 0.11
N PHE A 224 10.00 -2.21 -0.19
CA PHE A 224 9.52 -1.25 0.80
C PHE A 224 8.79 -1.94 1.95
N ALA A 225 7.87 -2.86 1.67
CA ALA A 225 7.13 -3.56 2.71
C ALA A 225 8.04 -4.39 3.63
N GLN A 226 9.04 -5.08 3.07
CA GLN A 226 10.02 -5.86 3.83
C GLN A 226 10.80 -4.95 4.79
N GLU A 227 11.33 -3.84 4.28
CA GLU A 227 12.10 -2.91 5.11
C GLU A 227 11.22 -2.15 6.12
N LEU A 228 9.98 -1.82 5.76
CA LEU A 228 9.01 -1.21 6.67
C LEU A 228 8.67 -2.15 7.83
N ALA A 229 8.41 -3.42 7.55
CA ALA A 229 8.14 -4.44 8.57
C ALA A 229 9.30 -4.57 9.57
N LYS A 230 10.53 -4.54 9.07
CA LYS A 230 11.75 -4.55 9.91
C LYS A 230 11.87 -3.29 10.76
N ARG A 231 11.61 -2.11 10.18
CA ARG A 231 11.78 -0.82 10.87
C ARG A 231 10.67 -0.54 11.88
N TRP A 232 9.44 -0.99 11.63
CA TRP A 232 8.25 -0.66 12.42
C TRP A 232 7.64 -1.95 13.01
N PRO A 233 8.25 -2.56 14.04
CA PRO A 233 7.84 -3.86 14.57
C PRO A 233 6.43 -3.86 15.21
N PHE A 234 5.92 -2.70 15.59
CA PHE A 234 4.58 -2.55 16.16
C PHE A 234 3.47 -2.33 15.11
N VAL A 235 3.83 -2.28 13.84
CA VAL A 235 2.90 -2.11 12.71
C VAL A 235 2.96 -3.38 11.86
N ASN A 236 1.82 -4.01 11.62
CA ASN A 236 1.75 -5.20 10.77
C ASN A 236 1.76 -4.76 9.30
N VAL A 237 2.77 -5.16 8.55
CA VAL A 237 2.94 -4.77 7.14
C VAL A 237 2.73 -5.97 6.25
N PHE A 238 1.91 -5.80 5.21
CA PHE A 238 1.57 -6.86 4.28
C PHE A 238 1.68 -6.38 2.83
N CYS A 239 2.16 -7.23 1.95
CA CYS A 239 2.03 -7.07 0.51
C CYS A 239 0.94 -7.99 -0.02
N CYS A 240 0.19 -7.52 -1.02
CA CYS A 240 -0.74 -8.40 -1.71
C CYS A 240 -0.85 -8.11 -3.21
N HIS A 241 -1.04 -9.18 -3.97
CA HIS A 241 -1.46 -9.13 -5.36
C HIS A 241 -2.98 -9.34 -5.46
N PRO A 242 -3.72 -8.47 -6.17
CA PRO A 242 -5.18 -8.62 -6.31
C PRO A 242 -5.61 -9.78 -7.22
N GLY A 243 -4.68 -10.50 -7.85
CA GLY A 243 -4.95 -11.59 -8.78
C GLY A 243 -4.72 -11.21 -10.24
N ASN A 244 -4.60 -12.22 -11.11
CA ASN A 244 -4.37 -12.02 -12.54
C ASN A 244 -5.68 -11.63 -13.25
N MET A 245 -5.56 -10.90 -14.36
CA MET A 245 -6.68 -10.51 -15.22
C MET A 245 -7.80 -9.74 -14.50
N VAL A 246 -7.47 -8.72 -13.70
CA VAL A 246 -8.50 -7.85 -13.11
C VAL A 246 -8.92 -6.78 -14.12
N SER A 247 -10.21 -6.75 -14.47
CA SER A 247 -10.80 -5.66 -15.25
C SER A 247 -10.82 -4.36 -14.42
N SER A 248 -9.72 -3.62 -14.45
CA SER A 248 -9.56 -2.33 -13.77
C SER A 248 -9.26 -1.21 -14.76
N SER A 249 -9.52 0.04 -14.36
CA SER A 249 -9.25 1.25 -15.15
C SER A 249 -7.76 1.53 -15.39
N LEU A 250 -6.85 0.66 -14.90
CA LEU A 250 -5.41 0.73 -15.12
C LEU A 250 -5.03 0.56 -16.61
N CYS A 251 -5.79 -0.19 -17.40
CA CYS A 251 -5.48 -0.44 -18.83
C CYS A 251 -6.07 0.61 -19.80
N ARG A 252 -6.41 1.81 -19.32
CA ARG A 252 -7.20 2.79 -20.10
C ARG A 252 -6.52 3.33 -21.37
N TYR A 253 -5.18 3.22 -21.48
CA TYR A 253 -4.38 3.85 -22.54
C TYR A 253 -3.97 2.93 -23.70
N SER A 254 -4.25 1.63 -23.66
CA SER A 254 -3.96 0.73 -24.80
C SER A 254 -5.21 0.00 -25.28
N TRP A 255 -5.59 0.25 -26.52
CA TRP A 255 -6.76 -0.36 -27.16
C TRP A 255 -6.57 -1.87 -27.42
N ILE A 256 -5.33 -2.32 -27.66
CA ILE A 256 -4.96 -3.74 -27.80
C ILE A 256 -5.13 -4.47 -26.46
N PHE A 257 -4.74 -3.85 -25.35
CA PHE A 257 -5.01 -4.40 -24.03
C PHE A 257 -6.51 -4.37 -23.69
N ARG A 258 -7.27 -3.34 -24.10
CA ARG A 258 -8.73 -3.36 -23.96
C ARG A 258 -9.39 -4.53 -24.70
N LEU A 259 -8.93 -4.85 -25.92
CA LEU A 259 -9.47 -5.95 -26.73
C LEU A 259 -9.11 -7.33 -26.16
N THR A 260 -7.86 -7.53 -25.74
CA THR A 260 -7.42 -8.79 -25.12
C THR A 260 -8.07 -9.04 -23.76
N PHE A 261 -8.25 -8.01 -22.92
CA PHE A 261 -9.00 -8.12 -21.66
C PHE A 261 -10.50 -8.31 -21.89
N ALA A 262 -11.08 -7.76 -22.97
CA ALA A 262 -12.47 -8.02 -23.33
C ALA A 262 -12.71 -9.48 -23.75
N LEU A 263 -11.72 -10.12 -24.39
CA LEU A 263 -11.75 -11.55 -24.75
C LEU A 263 -11.46 -12.47 -23.55
N ALA A 264 -10.64 -12.03 -22.60
CA ALA A 264 -10.34 -12.76 -21.36
C ALA A 264 -11.38 -12.55 -20.23
N ARG A 265 -12.44 -11.78 -20.48
CA ARG A 265 -13.48 -11.39 -19.53
C ARG A 265 -14.16 -12.54 -18.76
N PRO A 266 -14.42 -13.75 -19.32
CA PRO A 266 -14.96 -14.87 -18.54
C PRO A 266 -13.96 -15.47 -17.53
N PHE A 267 -12.66 -15.18 -17.65
CA PHE A 267 -11.61 -15.61 -16.72
C PHE A 267 -11.07 -14.47 -15.85
N ALA A 268 -11.65 -13.27 -16.00
CA ALA A 268 -11.25 -12.07 -15.27
C ALA A 268 -11.93 -12.03 -13.89
N LYS A 269 -11.15 -11.77 -12.84
CA LYS A 269 -11.70 -11.60 -11.50
C LYS A 269 -12.65 -10.41 -11.43
N SER A 270 -13.74 -10.55 -10.66
CA SER A 270 -14.57 -9.40 -10.30
C SER A 270 -13.79 -8.43 -9.40
N LEU A 271 -14.19 -7.15 -9.36
CA LEU A 271 -13.52 -6.17 -8.50
C LEU A 271 -13.62 -6.56 -7.01
N GLN A 272 -14.71 -7.20 -6.61
CA GLN A 272 -14.91 -7.76 -5.27
C GLN A 272 -13.93 -8.91 -4.98
N GLN A 273 -13.67 -9.79 -5.94
CA GLN A 273 -12.66 -10.85 -5.83
C GLN A 273 -11.22 -10.30 -5.87
N ALA A 274 -11.00 -9.20 -6.58
CA ALA A 274 -9.70 -8.56 -6.63
C ALA A 274 -9.36 -7.79 -5.34
N ALA A 275 -10.38 -7.23 -4.68
CA ALA A 275 -10.24 -6.57 -3.38
C ALA A 275 -10.08 -7.55 -2.20
N SER A 276 -10.43 -8.83 -2.38
CA SER A 276 -10.51 -9.79 -1.27
C SER A 276 -9.20 -9.97 -0.53
N THR A 277 -8.07 -10.06 -1.24
CA THR A 277 -6.75 -10.23 -0.61
C THR A 277 -6.31 -8.98 0.14
N SER A 278 -6.58 -7.77 -0.40
CA SER A 278 -6.30 -6.51 0.31
C SER A 278 -7.11 -6.41 1.59
N VAL A 279 -8.39 -6.77 1.53
CA VAL A 279 -9.29 -6.78 2.70
C VAL A 279 -8.90 -7.86 3.71
N TYR A 280 -8.47 -9.03 3.25
CA TYR A 280 -7.95 -10.09 4.10
C TYR A 280 -6.72 -9.61 4.89
N CYS A 281 -5.72 -9.06 4.22
CA CYS A 281 -4.55 -8.47 4.89
C CYS A 281 -4.95 -7.36 5.88
N ALA A 282 -5.94 -6.53 5.52
CA ALA A 282 -6.41 -5.42 6.34
C ALA A 282 -7.24 -5.83 7.58
N SER A 283 -7.84 -7.02 7.62
CA SER A 283 -8.86 -7.34 8.63
C SER A 283 -8.80 -8.72 9.27
N ALA A 284 -8.09 -9.69 8.68
CA ALA A 284 -8.02 -11.06 9.17
C ALA A 284 -7.33 -11.15 10.54
N PRO A 285 -7.98 -11.61 11.62
CA PRO A 285 -7.39 -11.78 12.95
C PRO A 285 -6.26 -12.81 12.99
N GLU A 286 -6.29 -13.82 12.12
CA GLU A 286 -5.23 -14.81 11.99
C GLU A 286 -3.89 -14.22 11.53
N LEU A 287 -3.88 -12.96 11.08
CA LEU A 287 -2.66 -12.21 10.72
C LEU A 287 -2.17 -11.30 11.85
N GLU A 288 -2.79 -11.29 13.02
CA GLU A 288 -2.32 -10.50 14.16
C GLU A 288 -0.96 -11.01 14.64
N GLY A 289 0.00 -10.09 14.78
CA GLY A 289 1.39 -10.41 15.13
C GLY A 289 2.22 -10.95 13.97
N ILE A 290 1.65 -11.08 12.76
CA ILE A 290 2.37 -11.45 11.55
C ILE A 290 2.68 -10.18 10.74
N THR A 291 3.89 -10.08 10.20
CA THR A 291 4.33 -8.94 9.40
C THR A 291 5.29 -9.38 8.29
N GLY A 292 5.54 -8.51 7.31
CA GLY A 292 6.49 -8.76 6.21
C GLY A 292 6.04 -9.84 5.21
N CYS A 293 4.78 -10.27 5.27
CA CYS A 293 4.29 -11.38 4.43
C CYS A 293 3.71 -10.88 3.10
N TYR A 294 3.86 -11.70 2.05
CA TYR A 294 3.27 -11.48 0.74
C TYR A 294 2.08 -12.44 0.54
N PHE A 295 0.98 -11.93 0.00
CA PHE A 295 -0.25 -12.68 -0.20
C PHE A 295 -0.75 -12.63 -1.63
N SER A 296 -1.30 -13.75 -2.09
CA SER A 296 -2.03 -13.87 -3.35
C SER A 296 -3.24 -14.76 -3.13
N ASN A 297 -4.43 -14.34 -3.57
CA ASN A 297 -5.68 -15.08 -3.35
C ASN A 297 -5.95 -15.42 -1.88
N CYS A 298 -5.69 -14.47 -0.97
CA CYS A 298 -5.78 -14.65 0.49
C CYS A 298 -4.88 -15.76 1.06
N TYR A 299 -3.90 -16.24 0.30
CA TYR A 299 -2.93 -17.24 0.71
C TYR A 299 -1.54 -16.63 0.79
N ARG A 300 -0.74 -17.04 1.80
CA ARG A 300 0.63 -16.56 1.97
C ARG A 300 1.52 -17.23 0.92
N CYS A 301 2.19 -16.42 0.11
CA CYS A 301 3.10 -16.88 -0.93
C CYS A 301 4.47 -16.23 -0.78
N ASP A 302 5.49 -16.83 -1.37
CA ASP A 302 6.80 -16.20 -1.49
C ASP A 302 6.86 -15.28 -2.73
N PRO A 303 7.35 -14.04 -2.58
CA PRO A 303 7.61 -13.16 -3.71
C PRO A 303 8.87 -13.62 -4.47
N SER A 304 9.36 -12.85 -5.44
CA SER A 304 10.63 -13.17 -6.11
C SER A 304 11.81 -13.16 -5.13
N LYS A 305 12.86 -13.96 -5.38
CA LYS A 305 14.08 -13.96 -4.56
C LYS A 305 14.70 -12.57 -4.43
N THR A 306 14.65 -11.79 -5.51
CA THR A 306 15.09 -10.39 -5.52
C THR A 306 14.31 -9.53 -4.51
N ALA A 307 13.01 -9.75 -4.38
CA ALA A 307 12.16 -8.99 -3.46
C ALA A 307 12.39 -9.34 -1.98
N LEU A 308 13.07 -10.46 -1.68
CA LEU A 308 13.48 -10.88 -0.34
C LEU A 308 14.92 -10.47 0.00
N ASN A 309 15.62 -9.76 -0.88
CA ASN A 309 17.00 -9.35 -0.63
C ASN A 309 17.04 -8.12 0.30
N PRO A 310 17.58 -8.24 1.53
CA PRO A 310 17.58 -7.14 2.51
C PRO A 310 18.46 -5.96 2.07
N GLN A 311 19.55 -6.21 1.35
CA GLN A 311 20.44 -5.14 0.88
C GLN A 311 19.77 -4.26 -0.17
N LEU A 312 18.95 -4.85 -1.05
CA LEU A 312 18.18 -4.09 -2.03
C LEU A 312 17.09 -3.26 -1.35
N ALA A 313 16.44 -3.83 -0.33
CA ALA A 313 15.39 -3.16 0.42
C ALA A 313 15.92 -1.94 1.20
N GLU A 314 17.04 -2.11 1.90
CA GLU A 314 17.74 -1.02 2.59
C GLU A 314 18.22 0.06 1.62
N ARG A 315 18.79 -0.34 0.49
CA ARG A 315 19.25 0.60 -0.54
C ARG A 315 18.09 1.41 -1.12
N LEU A 316 16.98 0.75 -1.48
CA LEU A 316 15.77 1.40 -1.97
C LEU A 316 15.24 2.41 -0.96
N TRP A 317 15.19 2.04 0.31
CA TRP A 317 14.75 2.93 1.39
C TRP A 317 15.58 4.21 1.42
N PHE A 318 16.91 4.07 1.51
CA PHE A 318 17.83 5.21 1.55
C PHE A 318 17.68 6.13 0.32
N VAL A 319 17.61 5.54 -0.87
CA VAL A 319 17.48 6.29 -2.13
C VAL A 319 16.13 7.02 -2.19
N SER A 320 15.05 6.37 -1.78
CA SER A 320 13.71 6.97 -1.74
C SER A 320 13.66 8.15 -0.78
N GLU A 321 14.22 8.00 0.43
CA GLU A 321 14.34 9.08 1.43
C GLU A 321 15.14 10.26 0.90
N LYS A 322 16.28 9.99 0.29
CA LYS A 322 17.13 11.03 -0.31
C LYS A 322 16.37 11.78 -1.42
N MET A 323 15.66 11.07 -2.29
CA MET A 323 14.93 11.66 -3.42
C MET A 323 13.84 12.63 -2.96
N PHE A 324 12.94 12.21 -2.06
CA PHE A 324 11.89 13.13 -1.60
C PHE A 324 12.46 14.25 -0.72
N THR A 325 13.46 13.97 0.12
CA THR A 325 14.05 15.00 1.01
C THR A 325 14.74 16.10 0.19
N SER A 326 15.52 15.73 -0.81
CA SER A 326 16.14 16.70 -1.72
C SER A 326 15.10 17.52 -2.47
N CYS A 327 14.03 16.90 -2.97
CA CYS A 327 12.96 17.61 -3.66
C CYS A 327 12.26 18.62 -2.73
N MET A 328 11.86 18.20 -1.53
CA MET A 328 11.17 19.06 -0.56
C MET A 328 12.08 20.20 -0.05
N LYS A 329 13.37 19.97 0.16
CA LYS A 329 14.34 21.04 0.50
C LYS A 329 14.46 22.06 -0.63
N ASN A 330 14.58 21.61 -1.87
CA ASN A 330 14.69 22.51 -3.03
C ASN A 330 13.43 23.35 -3.20
N LYS A 331 12.23 22.79 -2.96
CA LYS A 331 10.97 23.54 -2.99
C LYS A 331 10.91 24.62 -1.91
N LYS A 332 11.24 24.27 -0.65
CA LYS A 332 11.32 25.25 0.44
C LYS A 332 12.31 26.38 0.15
N LEU A 333 13.44 26.08 -0.49
CA LEU A 333 14.42 27.09 -0.90
C LEU A 333 13.84 28.00 -2.01
N ARG A 334 13.20 27.45 -3.04
CA ARG A 334 12.56 28.24 -4.10
C ARG A 334 11.46 29.15 -3.57
N GLU A 335 10.62 28.65 -2.67
CA GLU A 335 9.59 29.43 -1.98
C GLU A 335 10.20 30.56 -1.15
N LYS A 336 11.26 30.27 -0.38
CA LYS A 336 11.97 31.26 0.45
C LYS A 336 12.62 32.38 -0.36
N PHE A 337 13.14 32.06 -1.56
CA PHE A 337 13.87 33.01 -2.39
C PHE A 337 13.05 33.56 -3.58
N GLN A 338 11.74 33.24 -3.67
CA GLN A 338 10.87 33.61 -4.80
C GLN A 338 11.45 33.26 -6.19
N LEU A 339 12.31 32.25 -6.26
CA LEU A 339 12.92 31.79 -7.51
C LEU A 339 11.88 30.97 -8.26
N LYS A 340 11.35 31.53 -9.36
CA LYS A 340 10.42 30.85 -10.26
C LYS A 340 11.04 29.60 -10.89
#